data_AF-A0A7V0JAB1-F1
#
_entry.id   AF-A0A7V0JAB1-F1
#
_cell.length_a   1.000
_cell.length_b   1.000
_cell.length_c   1.000
_cell.angle_alpha   90.00
_cell.angle_beta   90.00
_cell.angle_gamma   90.00
#
_symmetry.space_group_name_H-M   'P 1'
#
loop_
_entity.id
_entity.type
_entity.pdbx_description
1 polymer ?
#
loop_
_entity_poly.entity_id
_entity_poly.type
_entity_poly.pdbx_seq_one_letter_code
_entity_poly.pdbx_strand_id
1 'polypeptide(L)' 'MSEIRRADIKRGSRVSIVLKKDQRTGNLTEGIVKDILTNSPSHPHGIKV' A
#
# COMPACT_ATOMS: atom_id res chain seq x y z
N MET A 1 -14.52 -1.70 -3.72
CA MET A 1 -13.21 -1.09 -3.38
C MET A 1 -12.72 -1.80 -2.13
N SER A 2 -11.57 -2.49 -2.16
CA SER A 2 -11.04 -3.12 -0.95
C SER A 2 -10.52 -2.03 -0.02
N GLU A 3 -11.16 -1.84 1.12
CA GLU A 3 -10.68 -0.94 2.16
C GLU A 3 -9.45 -1.58 2.82
N ILE A 4 -8.27 -1.02 2.54
CA ILE A 4 -7.03 -1.47 3.16
C ILE A 4 -6.95 -0.84 4.55
N ARG A 5 -6.97 -1.69 5.58
CA ARG A 5 -6.87 -1.25 6.98
C ARG A 5 -5.42 -1.05 7.36
N ARG A 6 -5.11 0.09 7.97
CA ARG A 6 -3.75 0.41 8.46
C ARG A 6 -3.25 -0.61 9.47
N ALA A 7 -4.13 -1.19 10.29
CA ALA A 7 -3.76 -2.16 11.33
C ALA A 7 -3.04 -3.40 10.74
N ASP A 8 -3.31 -3.73 9.48
CA ASP A 8 -2.72 -4.87 8.79
C ASP A 8 -1.36 -4.53 8.15
N ILE A 9 -1.02 -3.24 8.04
CA ILE A 9 0.26 -2.78 7.49
C ILE A 9 1.21 -2.38 8.62
N LYS A 10 2.36 -3.06 8.66
CA LYS A 10 3.46 -2.74 9.56
C LYS A 10 4.68 -2.31 8.74
N ARG A 11 5.48 -1.40 9.29
CA ARG A 11 6.80 -1.08 8.74
C ARG A 11 7.65 -2.35 8.73
N GLY A 12 8.39 -2.58 7.65
CA GLY A 12 9.18 -3.80 7.47
C GLY A 12 8.39 -5.00 6.93
N SER A 13 7.05 -4.93 6.82
CA SER A 13 6.29 -5.98 6.17
C SER A 13 6.54 -6.02 4.67
N ARG A 14 6.67 -7.23 4.11
CA ARG A 14 6.64 -7.45 2.67
C ARG A 14 5.22 -7.25 2.17
N VAL A 15 5.06 -6.40 1.16
CA VAL A 15 3.78 -6.05 0.56
C VAL A 15 3.90 -6.05 -0.96
N SER A 16 2.79 -6.30 -1.65
CA SER A 16 2.68 -6.12 -3.08
C SER A 16 1.87 -4.86 -3.36
N ILE A 17 2.44 -3.94 -4.13
CA ILE A 17 1.81 -2.67 -4.49
C ILE A 17 1.62 -2.56 -5.99
N VAL A 18 0.65 -1.75 -6.39
CA VAL A 18 0.53 -1.30 -7.78
C VAL A 18 1.15 0.09 -7.88
N LEU A 19 2.23 0.21 -8.65
CA LEU A 19 2.82 1.52 -8.94
C LEU A 19 1.87 2.35 -9.81
N LYS A 20 1.96 3.69 -9.72
CA LYS A 20 1.06 4.58 -10.49
C LYS A 20 1.09 4.30 -12.00
N LYS A 21 2.28 3.99 -12.54
CA LYS A 21 2.49 3.61 -13.95
C LYS A 21 1.82 2.28 -14.33
N ASP A 22 1.69 1.38 -13.36
CA ASP A 22 1.15 0.03 -13.51
C ASP A 22 -0.34 -0.06 -13.18
N GLN A 23 -0.99 1.06 -12.79
CA GLN A 23 -2.43 1.08 -12.49
C GLN A 23 -3.31 0.67 -13.68
N ARG A 24 -2.84 0.87 -14.92
CA ARG A 24 -3.57 0.48 -16.14
C ARG A 24 -3.37 -1.00 -16.49
N THR A 25 -2.23 -1.57 -16.14
CA THR A 25 -1.85 -2.96 -16.47
C THR A 25 -2.14 -3.93 -15.33
N GLY A 26 -2.24 -3.43 -14.10
CA GLY A 26 -2.43 -4.23 -12.89
C GLY A 26 -1.16 -4.92 -12.40
N ASN A 27 0.01 -4.55 -12.91
CA ASN A 27 1.26 -5.19 -12.47
C ASN A 27 1.51 -4.91 -10.98
N LEU A 28 1.79 -5.98 -10.24
CA LEU A 28 2.15 -5.92 -8.83
C LEU A 28 3.67 -5.85 -8.71
N THR A 29 4.14 -4.92 -7.90
CA THR A 29 5.55 -4.78 -7.50
C THR A 29 5.67 -5.15 -6.04
N GLU A 30 6.60 -6.03 -5.70
CA GLU A 30 6.90 -6.35 -4.30
C GLU A 30 7.81 -5.31 -3.67
N GLY A 31 7.56 -4.97 -2.42
CA GLY A 31 8.33 -3.99 -1.66
C GLY A 31 8.22 -4.19 -0.17
N ILE A 32 9.00 -3.40 0.58
CA ILE A 32 8.99 -3.37 2.03
C ILE A 32 8.47 -2.01 2.47
N VAL A 33 7.49 -1.99 3.37
CA VAL A 33 6.91 -0.75 3.89
C VAL A 33 7.95 0.01 4.69
N LYS A 34 8.40 1.15 4.18
CA LYS A 34 9.37 2.03 4.87
C LYS A 34 8.70 2.88 5.95
N ASP A 35 7.63 3.58 5.58
CA ASP A 35 6.98 4.58 6.40
C ASP A 35 5.47 4.64 6.12
N ILE A 36 4.67 4.79 7.18
CA ILE A 36 3.23 5.06 7.04
C ILE A 36 3.03 6.55 7.28
N LEU A 37 2.81 7.30 6.20
CA LEU A 37 2.76 8.77 6.23
C LEU A 37 1.42 9.35 6.69
N THR A 38 0.44 8.50 6.96
CA THR A 38 -0.94 8.92 7.18
C THR A 38 -1.51 8.25 8.41
N ASN A 39 -2.23 9.05 9.21
CA ASN A 39 -2.79 8.58 10.48
C ASN A 39 -4.14 7.87 10.37
N SER A 40 -4.83 8.01 9.24
CA SER A 40 -6.16 7.45 9.03
C SER A 40 -6.17 5.91 9.09
N PRO A 41 -7.15 5.29 9.78
CA PRO A 41 -7.24 3.83 9.91
C PRO A 41 -7.66 3.14 8.60
N SER A 42 -8.44 3.81 7.76
CA SER A 42 -8.81 3.36 6.42
C SER A 42 -8.01 4.12 5.36
N HIS A 43 -7.47 3.39 4.38
CA HIS A 43 -6.71 3.95 3.27
C HIS A 43 -7.34 3.58 1.93
N PRO A 44 -8.30 4.37 1.42
CA PRO A 44 -8.88 4.14 0.10
C PRO A 44 -7.91 4.51 -1.04
N HIS A 45 -6.97 5.43 -0.81
CA HIS A 45 -6.09 5.98 -1.86
C HIS A 45 -4.63 5.49 -1.79
N GLY A 46 -4.36 4.43 -1.02
CA GLY A 46 -3.09 3.72 -1.01
C GLY A 46 -2.13 4.17 0.09
N ILE A 47 -1.23 3.25 0.42
CA ILE A 47 -0.16 3.43 1.39
C ILE A 47 1.11 3.71 0.59
N LYS A 48 1.90 4.69 1.02
CA LYS A 48 3.21 4.93 0.40
C LYS A 48 4.14 3.79 0.83
N VAL A 49 4.65 3.07 -0.15
CA VAL A 49 5.62 1.98 0.02
C VAL A 49 6.92 2.42 -0.62
#